data_AF-A0A8K0FTR5-F1
#
_entry.id   AF-A0A8K0FTR5-F1
#
_cell.length_a   1.000
_cell.length_b   1.000
_cell.length_c   1.000
_cell.angle_alpha   90.00
_cell.angle_beta   90.00
_cell.angle_gamma   90.00
#
_symmetry.space_group_name_H-M   'P 1'
#
loop_
_entity.id
_entity.type
_entity.pdbx_description
1 polymer ?
#
loop_
_entity_poly.entity_id
_entity_poly.type
_entity_poly.pdbx_seq_one_letter_code
_entity_poly.pdbx_strand_id
1 'polypeptide(L)'
;QVFVCGDDMEAKQMVMDIVRALGLTPLDQGSLLAAQEIENYPLQLFPMWKFPILLSLGLTAFFFFYCLTRDVIYPYVYENKDFSFFIAISIPNRICPILALILLALVYLPGVLAAIIQLYRGTKYRRFPDWLDKWMLCRKQLGLVALAFASLHVLYTLVIPIRSFVRWRISSQIISQALNNKTEPLNNSNAWLSDSYVALGILGFFLFVLLGITSLPSVSNNVNWREFRFVQVR
;
A
#
# COMPACT_ATOMS: atom_id res chain seq x y z
N GLN A 1 10.24 21.62 15.11
CA GLN A 1 10.97 22.41 14.10
C GLN A 1 10.20 23.70 13.90
N VAL A 2 10.89 24.83 13.74
CA VAL A 2 10.28 26.15 13.50
C VAL A 2 10.79 26.63 12.15
N PHE A 3 9.90 26.81 11.18
CA PHE A 3 10.27 27.33 9.87
C PHE A 3 10.49 28.84 9.97
N VAL A 4 11.62 29.31 9.43
CA VAL A 4 12.00 30.73 9.41
C VAL A 4 12.29 31.13 7.97
N CYS A 5 11.70 32.23 7.50
CA CYS A 5 11.96 32.80 6.18
C CYS A 5 12.10 34.33 6.29
N GLY A 6 12.88 34.94 5.41
CA GLY A 6 13.06 36.40 5.38
C GLY A 6 14.19 36.83 4.46
N ASP A 7 14.12 38.07 3.97
CA ASP A 7 15.08 38.63 3.01
C ASP A 7 16.31 39.25 3.69
N ASP A 8 16.14 39.75 4.92
CA ASP A 8 17.25 40.25 5.74
C ASP A 8 17.91 39.08 6.50
N MET A 9 19.17 38.81 6.16
CA MET A 9 19.94 37.73 6.77
C MET A 9 20.26 37.98 8.24
N GLU A 10 20.54 39.22 8.64
CA GLU A 10 20.89 39.54 10.03
C GLU A 10 19.66 39.36 10.94
N ALA A 11 18.53 39.92 10.53
CA ALA A 11 17.26 39.74 11.23
C ALA A 11 16.84 38.27 11.31
N LYS A 12 16.98 37.52 10.21
CA LYS A 12 16.66 36.09 10.16
C LYS A 12 17.53 35.28 11.13
N GLN A 13 18.83 35.55 11.15
CA GLN A 13 19.76 34.85 12.05
C GLN A 13 19.43 35.13 13.53
N MET A 14 19.13 36.38 13.89
CA MET A 14 18.70 36.73 15.25
C MET A 14 17.45 35.93 15.68
N VAL A 15 16.45 35.82 14.81
CA VAL A 15 15.25 35.01 15.09
C VAL A 15 15.60 33.52 15.25
N MET A 16 16.49 32.98 14.41
CA MET A 16 16.93 31.58 14.55
C MET A 16 17.65 31.32 15.87
N ASP A 17 18.46 32.27 16.37
CA ASP A 17 19.14 32.15 17.65
C ASP A 17 18.17 32.17 18.83
N ILE A 18 17.12 33.00 18.77
CA ILE A 18 16.01 32.97 19.74
C ILE A 18 15.33 31.59 19.74
N VAL A 19 15.02 31.03 18.57
CA VAL A 19 14.42 29.70 18.44
C VAL A 19 15.31 28.62 19.07
N ARG A 20 16.64 28.69 18.87
CA ARG A 20 17.60 27.76 19.51
C ARG A 20 17.61 27.93 21.03
N ALA A 21 17.60 29.16 21.52
CA ALA A 21 17.58 29.45 22.96
C ALA A 21 16.32 28.91 23.66
N LEU A 22 15.20 28.84 22.93
CA LEU A 22 13.95 28.20 23.40
C LEU A 22 13.99 26.66 23.35
N GLY A 23 15.12 26.04 22.97
CA GLY A 23 15.26 24.59 22.84
C GLY A 23 14.57 24.02 21.60
N LEU A 24 14.17 24.86 20.63
CA LEU A 24 13.54 24.46 19.38
C LEU A 24 14.58 24.39 18.25
N THR A 25 14.25 23.63 17.19
CA THR A 25 15.12 23.51 16.00
C THR A 25 14.65 24.47 14.90
N PRO A 26 15.36 25.58 14.62
CA PRO A 26 15.03 26.45 13.49
C PRO A 26 15.37 25.77 12.15
N LEU A 27 14.53 25.96 11.15
CA LEU A 27 14.75 25.53 9.77
C LEU A 27 14.60 26.73 8.84
N ASP A 28 15.69 27.14 8.20
CA ASP A 28 15.69 28.23 7.22
C ASP A 28 15.03 27.76 5.92
N GLN A 29 13.98 28.47 5.49
CA GLN A 29 13.23 28.23 4.24
C GLN A 29 13.60 29.23 3.14
N GLY A 30 14.58 30.10 3.36
CA GLY A 30 15.08 31.05 2.38
C GLY A 30 14.45 32.45 2.50
N SER A 31 14.02 32.99 1.36
CA SER A 31 13.48 34.36 1.24
C SER A 31 12.04 34.47 1.72
N LEU A 32 11.51 35.70 1.80
CA LEU A 32 10.14 35.95 2.23
C LEU A 32 9.08 35.32 1.30
N LEU A 33 9.45 34.95 0.07
CA LEU A 33 8.58 34.23 -0.86
C LEU A 33 8.09 32.88 -0.32
N ALA A 34 8.84 32.25 0.59
CA ALA A 34 8.45 30.99 1.23
C ALA A 34 7.36 31.17 2.31
N ALA A 35 7.04 32.40 2.73
CA ALA A 35 6.06 32.67 3.78
C ALA A 35 4.68 32.09 3.45
N GLN A 36 4.25 32.18 2.20
CA GLN A 36 2.96 31.63 1.75
C GLN A 36 2.89 30.11 1.97
N GLU A 37 3.98 29.38 1.74
CA GLU A 37 4.02 27.93 1.96
C GLU A 37 4.01 27.61 3.46
N ILE A 38 4.75 28.37 4.27
CA ILE A 38 4.80 28.24 5.73
C ILE A 38 3.43 28.51 6.38
N GLU A 39 2.71 29.54 5.93
CA GLU A 39 1.37 29.87 6.42
C GLU A 39 0.33 28.79 6.05
N ASN A 40 0.47 28.20 4.87
CA ASN A 40 -0.42 27.13 4.43
C ASN A 40 -0.13 25.78 5.09
N TYR A 41 1.11 25.51 5.50
CA TYR A 41 1.54 24.25 6.09
C TYR A 41 0.66 23.76 7.27
N PRO A 42 0.38 24.57 8.32
CA PRO A 42 -0.43 24.12 9.46
C PRO A 42 -1.91 23.87 9.10
N LEU A 43 -2.40 24.42 7.99
CA LEU A 43 -3.80 24.29 7.56
C LEU A 43 -4.05 23.00 6.76
N GLN A 44 -3.00 22.34 6.27
CA GLN A 44 -3.13 21.17 5.41
C GLN A 44 -3.28 19.87 6.21
N LEU A 45 -4.42 19.18 6.03
CA LEU A 45 -4.62 17.83 6.55
C LEU A 45 -4.45 16.79 5.43
N PHE A 46 -3.30 16.10 5.45
CA PHE A 46 -2.93 15.00 4.53
C PHE A 46 -3.30 15.23 3.04
N PRO A 47 -2.90 16.34 2.41
CA PRO A 47 -3.36 16.74 1.08
C PRO A 47 -3.08 15.68 0.00
N MET A 48 -1.90 15.06 0.04
CA MET A 48 -1.47 14.04 -0.92
C MET A 48 -2.08 12.65 -0.68
N TRP A 49 -2.74 12.43 0.46
CA TRP A 49 -3.36 11.14 0.80
C TRP A 49 -4.83 11.06 0.44
N LYS A 50 -5.49 12.20 0.16
CA LYS A 50 -6.92 12.25 -0.18
C LYS A 50 -7.27 11.30 -1.33
N PHE A 51 -6.54 11.39 -2.44
CA PHE A 51 -6.79 10.53 -3.60
C PHE A 51 -6.52 9.03 -3.31
N PRO A 52 -5.35 8.62 -2.79
CA PRO A 52 -5.10 7.23 -2.42
C PRO A 52 -6.12 6.63 -1.45
N ILE A 53 -6.56 7.40 -0.45
CA ILE A 53 -7.55 6.95 0.54
C ILE A 53 -8.92 6.82 -0.12
N LEU A 54 -9.39 7.82 -0.87
CA LEU A 54 -10.69 7.74 -1.54
C LEU A 54 -10.75 6.61 -2.56
N LEU A 55 -9.68 6.43 -3.34
CA LEU A 55 -9.56 5.34 -4.30
C LEU A 55 -9.61 3.98 -3.61
N SER A 56 -8.81 3.80 -2.55
CA SER A 56 -8.80 2.53 -1.80
C SER A 56 -10.13 2.24 -1.09
N LEU A 57 -10.81 3.24 -0.55
CA LEU A 57 -12.15 3.09 0.02
C LEU A 57 -13.18 2.67 -1.03
N GLY A 58 -13.18 3.31 -2.20
CA GLY A 58 -14.06 2.96 -3.31
C GLY A 58 -13.84 1.53 -3.80
N LEU A 59 -12.57 1.13 -3.99
CA LEU A 59 -12.22 -0.24 -4.36
C LEU A 59 -12.60 -1.25 -3.26
N THR A 60 -12.36 -0.92 -1.99
CA THR A 60 -12.74 -1.78 -0.85
C THR A 60 -14.23 -2.03 -0.85
N ALA A 61 -15.04 -0.98 -0.97
CA ALA A 61 -16.50 -1.09 -1.00
C ALA A 61 -16.98 -1.94 -2.18
N PHE A 62 -16.44 -1.70 -3.38
CA PHE A 62 -16.79 -2.48 -4.57
C PHE A 62 -16.50 -3.99 -4.39
N PHE A 63 -15.27 -4.34 -3.99
CA PHE A 63 -14.90 -5.74 -3.80
C PHE A 63 -15.60 -6.37 -2.59
N PHE A 64 -15.93 -5.57 -1.57
CA PHE A 64 -16.73 -6.03 -0.44
C PHE A 64 -18.13 -6.48 -0.88
N PHE A 65 -18.87 -5.65 -1.61
CA PHE A 65 -20.20 -6.02 -2.08
C PHE A 65 -20.14 -7.19 -3.07
N TYR A 66 -19.12 -7.24 -3.92
CA TYR A 66 -18.89 -8.38 -4.81
C TYR A 66 -18.68 -9.69 -4.04
N CYS A 67 -17.77 -9.71 -3.06
CA CYS A 67 -17.51 -10.90 -2.24
C CYS A 67 -18.69 -11.24 -1.32
N LEU A 68 -19.40 -10.25 -0.77
CA LEU A 68 -20.59 -10.47 0.05
C LEU A 68 -21.67 -11.19 -0.75
N THR A 69 -21.90 -10.74 -1.99
CA THR A 69 -22.89 -11.37 -2.88
C THR A 69 -22.53 -12.81 -3.20
N ARG A 70 -21.27 -13.05 -3.57
CA ARG A 70 -20.81 -14.38 -3.99
C ARG A 70 -20.62 -15.36 -2.83
N ASP A 71 -20.04 -14.93 -1.71
CA ASP A 71 -19.58 -15.83 -0.65
C ASP A 71 -20.58 -15.95 0.51
N VAL A 72 -21.58 -15.05 0.60
CA VAL A 72 -22.60 -15.06 1.67
C VAL A 72 -24.01 -15.13 1.10
N ILE A 73 -24.40 -14.20 0.22
CA ILE A 73 -25.79 -14.13 -0.29
C ILE A 73 -26.11 -15.35 -1.17
N TYR A 74 -25.22 -15.72 -2.09
CA TYR A 74 -25.46 -16.85 -2.99
C TYR A 74 -25.62 -18.19 -2.25
N PRO A 75 -24.70 -18.62 -1.35
CA PRO A 75 -24.89 -19.86 -0.58
C PRO A 75 -26.11 -19.83 0.33
N TYR A 76 -26.47 -18.66 0.85
CA TYR A 76 -27.67 -18.50 1.67
C TYR A 76 -28.94 -18.76 0.84
N VAL A 77 -29.06 -18.14 -0.34
CA VAL A 77 -30.24 -18.23 -1.20
C VAL A 77 -30.37 -19.59 -1.88
N TYR A 78 -29.27 -20.14 -2.40
CA TYR A 78 -29.32 -21.34 -3.27
C TYR A 78 -28.97 -22.65 -2.55
N GLU A 79 -28.17 -22.60 -1.48
CA GLU A 79 -27.74 -23.80 -0.75
C GLU A 79 -28.33 -23.89 0.68
N ASN A 80 -29.08 -22.87 1.12
CA ASN A 80 -29.58 -22.74 2.50
C ASN A 80 -28.46 -22.88 3.56
N LYS A 81 -27.25 -22.41 3.25
CA LYS A 81 -26.10 -22.42 4.16
C LYS A 81 -25.76 -21.01 4.62
N ASP A 82 -25.65 -20.83 5.93
CA ASP A 82 -25.21 -19.57 6.52
C ASP A 82 -23.68 -19.51 6.63
N PHE A 83 -23.07 -18.66 5.80
CA PHE A 83 -21.65 -18.31 5.86
C PHE A 83 -21.41 -16.84 6.21
N SER A 84 -22.37 -16.17 6.84
CA SER A 84 -22.26 -14.75 7.24
C SER A 84 -20.98 -14.42 8.01
N PHE A 85 -20.49 -15.36 8.83
CA PHE A 85 -19.22 -15.22 9.57
C PHE A 85 -17.99 -15.05 8.67
N PHE A 86 -18.08 -15.29 7.35
CA PHE A 86 -17.01 -14.99 6.40
C PHE A 86 -16.69 -13.49 6.31
N ILE A 87 -17.65 -12.62 6.66
CA ILE A 87 -17.47 -11.16 6.70
C ILE A 87 -16.31 -10.74 7.62
N ALA A 88 -16.07 -11.48 8.71
CA ALA A 88 -15.08 -11.10 9.71
C ALA A 88 -13.62 -11.29 9.25
N ILE A 89 -13.32 -12.37 8.51
CA ILE A 89 -11.93 -12.72 8.15
C ILE A 89 -11.81 -13.19 6.69
N SER A 90 -12.71 -14.09 6.23
CA SER A 90 -12.58 -14.67 4.89
C SER A 90 -12.71 -13.59 3.80
N ILE A 91 -13.70 -12.71 3.89
CA ILE A 91 -13.94 -11.64 2.92
C ILE A 91 -12.79 -10.61 2.94
N PRO A 92 -12.39 -10.04 4.10
CA PRO A 92 -11.21 -9.18 4.16
C PRO A 92 -9.96 -9.84 3.58
N ASN A 93 -9.70 -11.12 3.86
CA ASN A 93 -8.53 -11.83 3.32
C ASN A 93 -8.57 -12.07 1.80
N ARG A 94 -9.73 -11.89 1.15
CA ARG A 94 -9.82 -11.84 -0.32
C ARG A 94 -9.61 -10.42 -0.85
N ILE A 95 -10.15 -9.41 -0.17
CA ILE A 95 -10.10 -8.02 -0.59
C ILE A 95 -8.69 -7.45 -0.45
N CYS A 96 -8.06 -7.63 0.71
CA CYS A 96 -6.74 -7.07 1.02
C CYS A 96 -5.66 -7.38 -0.05
N PRO A 97 -5.43 -8.63 -0.47
CA PRO A 97 -4.42 -8.91 -1.49
C PRO A 97 -4.78 -8.31 -2.87
N ILE A 98 -6.06 -8.32 -3.25
CA ILE A 98 -6.52 -7.72 -4.52
C ILE A 98 -6.23 -6.23 -4.53
N LEU A 99 -6.57 -5.52 -3.45
CA LEU A 99 -6.31 -4.08 -3.33
C LEU A 99 -4.81 -3.78 -3.29
N ALA A 100 -4.03 -4.55 -2.55
CA ALA A 100 -2.58 -4.41 -2.51
C ALA A 100 -1.98 -4.50 -3.92
N LEU A 101 -2.38 -5.51 -4.71
CA LEU A 101 -1.88 -5.69 -6.08
C LEU A 101 -2.36 -4.61 -7.04
N ILE A 102 -3.63 -4.21 -6.98
CA ILE A 102 -4.17 -3.13 -7.84
C ILE A 102 -3.45 -1.81 -7.53
N LEU A 103 -3.33 -1.45 -6.25
CA LEU A 103 -2.69 -0.21 -5.86
C LEU A 103 -1.19 -0.22 -6.21
N LEU A 104 -0.50 -1.35 -6.01
CA LEU A 104 0.89 -1.53 -6.44
C LEU A 104 1.03 -1.35 -7.96
N ALA A 105 0.14 -1.94 -8.76
CA ALA A 105 0.14 -1.73 -10.21
C ALA A 105 -0.06 -0.25 -10.57
N LEU A 106 -0.95 0.46 -9.86
CA LEU A 106 -1.20 1.89 -10.05
C LEU A 106 -0.03 2.80 -9.62
N VAL A 107 0.93 2.30 -8.83
CA VAL A 107 2.19 3.02 -8.55
C VAL A 107 3.08 3.08 -9.80
N TYR A 108 3.18 1.98 -10.54
CA TYR A 108 4.10 1.85 -11.67
C TYR A 108 3.47 2.23 -13.02
N LEU A 109 2.15 2.11 -13.16
CA LEU A 109 1.40 2.46 -14.38
C LEU A 109 1.65 3.89 -14.91
N PRO A 110 1.68 4.96 -14.10
CA PRO A 110 1.89 6.31 -14.64
C PRO A 110 3.30 6.47 -15.22
N GLY A 111 4.29 5.71 -14.74
CA GLY A 111 5.64 5.71 -15.32
C GLY A 111 5.67 5.12 -16.74
N VAL A 112 4.91 4.04 -16.95
CA VAL A 112 4.75 3.43 -18.28
C VAL A 112 4.02 4.38 -19.24
N LEU A 113 2.93 5.00 -18.78
CA LEU A 113 2.18 5.98 -19.58
C LEU A 113 3.04 7.21 -19.91
N ALA A 114 3.81 7.71 -18.95
CA ALA A 114 4.76 8.79 -19.17
C ALA A 114 5.80 8.46 -20.24
N ALA A 115 6.34 7.23 -20.23
CA ALA A 115 7.28 6.77 -21.25
C ALA A 115 6.64 6.72 -22.65
N ILE A 116 5.43 6.17 -22.77
CA ILE A 116 4.68 6.14 -24.05
C ILE A 116 4.44 7.56 -24.57
N ILE A 117 4.01 8.49 -23.71
CA ILE A 117 3.76 9.89 -24.09
C ILE A 117 5.05 10.59 -24.52
N GLN A 118 6.18 10.35 -23.83
CA GLN A 118 7.47 10.94 -24.18
C GLN A 118 7.97 10.43 -25.55
N LEU A 119 7.81 9.13 -25.82
CA LEU A 119 8.16 8.54 -27.12
C LEU A 119 7.31 9.11 -28.24
N TYR A 120 5.98 9.18 -28.05
CA TYR A 120 5.07 9.77 -29.03
C TYR A 120 5.39 11.24 -29.33
N ARG A 121 5.80 12.02 -28.32
CA ARG A 121 6.16 13.43 -28.49
C ARG A 121 7.57 13.65 -29.06
N GLY A 122 8.44 12.63 -29.02
CA GLY A 122 9.84 12.74 -29.40
C GLY A 122 10.68 13.67 -28.49
N THR A 123 10.15 14.10 -27.34
CA THR A 123 10.87 14.99 -26.41
C THR A 123 10.39 14.84 -24.98
N LYS A 124 11.33 14.92 -24.03
CA LYS A 124 11.05 14.94 -22.58
C LYS A 124 10.72 16.33 -22.04
N TYR A 125 10.94 17.39 -22.82
CA TYR A 125 10.83 18.77 -22.36
C TYR A 125 9.40 19.34 -22.40
N ARG A 126 8.43 18.57 -22.89
CA ARG A 126 7.01 18.95 -22.86
C ARG A 126 6.35 18.48 -21.57
N ARG A 127 5.67 19.39 -20.87
CA ARG A 127 4.93 19.11 -19.62
C ARG A 127 3.89 18.00 -19.82
N PHE A 128 3.75 17.11 -18.84
CA PHE A 128 2.68 16.10 -18.84
C PHE A 128 1.30 16.73 -18.68
N PRO A 129 0.23 16.06 -19.14
CA PRO A 129 -1.12 16.44 -18.77
C PRO A 129 -1.30 16.49 -17.24
N ASP A 130 -2.05 17.47 -16.74
CA ASP A 130 -2.15 17.74 -15.30
C ASP A 130 -2.61 16.54 -14.46
N TRP A 131 -3.46 15.67 -15.01
CA TRP A 131 -3.91 14.45 -14.32
C TRP A 131 -2.77 13.45 -14.09
N LEU A 132 -1.86 13.32 -15.06
CA LEU A 132 -0.73 12.41 -14.97
C LEU A 132 0.33 12.96 -14.03
N ASP A 133 0.55 14.28 -14.07
CA ASP A 133 1.46 14.98 -13.16
C ASP A 133 1.01 14.81 -11.70
N LYS A 134 -0.27 15.07 -11.40
CA LYS A 134 -0.86 14.85 -10.07
C LYS A 134 -0.77 13.39 -9.61
N TRP A 135 -0.98 12.44 -10.51
CA TRP A 135 -0.86 11.02 -10.19
C TRP A 135 0.59 10.61 -9.90
N MET A 136 1.56 11.11 -10.68
CA MET A 136 2.99 10.86 -10.46
C MET A 136 3.48 11.32 -9.08
N LEU A 137 2.90 12.40 -8.54
CA LEU A 137 3.20 12.92 -7.21
C LEU A 137 2.60 12.07 -6.08
N CYS A 138 1.50 11.34 -6.34
CA CYS A 138 0.83 10.50 -5.34
C CYS A 138 1.37 9.05 -5.26
N ARG A 139 2.38 8.70 -6.06
CA ARG A 139 2.92 7.32 -6.15
C ARG A 139 3.40 6.77 -4.81
N LYS A 140 4.09 7.59 -4.01
CA LYS A 140 4.57 7.20 -2.68
C LYS A 140 3.40 6.80 -1.77
N GLN A 141 2.35 7.61 -1.75
CA GLN A 141 1.17 7.40 -0.91
C GLN A 141 0.40 6.16 -1.37
N LEU A 142 0.20 5.97 -2.68
CA LEU A 142 -0.39 4.73 -3.23
C LEU A 142 0.39 3.49 -2.81
N GLY A 143 1.73 3.52 -2.92
CA GLY A 143 2.60 2.41 -2.52
C GLY A 143 2.52 2.09 -1.03
N LEU A 144 2.44 3.10 -0.17
CA LEU A 144 2.29 2.90 1.28
C LEU A 144 0.91 2.34 1.66
N VAL A 145 -0.17 2.81 1.02
CA VAL A 145 -1.51 2.22 1.22
C VAL A 145 -1.53 0.77 0.74
N ALA A 146 -0.93 0.48 -0.42
CA ALA A 146 -0.79 -0.87 -0.94
C ALA A 146 -0.02 -1.80 0.02
N LEU A 147 1.08 -1.32 0.60
CA LEU A 147 1.86 -2.05 1.61
C LEU A 147 1.01 -2.36 2.86
N ALA A 148 0.19 -1.41 3.32
CA ALA A 148 -0.70 -1.65 4.47
C ALA A 148 -1.72 -2.77 4.19
N PHE A 149 -2.34 -2.78 3.01
CA PHE A 149 -3.23 -3.88 2.60
C PHE A 149 -2.48 -5.22 2.47
N ALA A 150 -1.24 -5.21 1.96
CA ALA A 150 -0.41 -6.41 1.90
C ALA A 150 -0.07 -6.93 3.30
N SER A 151 0.27 -6.06 4.25
CA SER A 151 0.52 -6.45 5.65
C SER A 151 -0.73 -7.04 6.30
N LEU A 152 -1.91 -6.44 6.09
CA LEU A 152 -3.18 -7.01 6.57
C LEU A 152 -3.44 -8.40 5.96
N HIS A 153 -3.18 -8.59 4.67
CA HIS A 153 -3.30 -9.90 4.02
C HIS A 153 -2.38 -10.95 4.64
N VAL A 154 -1.12 -10.59 4.94
CA VAL A 154 -0.18 -11.48 5.63
C VAL A 154 -0.74 -11.89 6.99
N LEU A 155 -1.21 -10.93 7.81
CA LEU A 155 -1.78 -11.23 9.12
C LEU A 155 -3.01 -12.13 9.02
N TYR A 156 -3.95 -11.83 8.12
CA TYR A 156 -5.14 -12.66 7.90
C TYR A 156 -4.81 -14.07 7.40
N THR A 157 -3.75 -14.22 6.62
CA THR A 157 -3.29 -15.51 6.11
C THR A 157 -2.61 -16.34 7.19
N LEU A 158 -1.77 -15.73 8.02
CA LEU A 158 -1.07 -16.42 9.11
C LEU A 158 -2.03 -16.94 10.20
N VAL A 159 -3.17 -16.27 10.41
CA VAL A 159 -4.18 -16.73 11.39
C VAL A 159 -5.11 -17.83 10.87
N ILE A 160 -5.03 -18.22 9.58
CA ILE A 160 -5.90 -19.25 8.97
C ILE A 160 -5.98 -20.54 9.80
N PRO A 161 -4.86 -21.15 10.25
CA PRO A 161 -4.90 -22.43 10.97
C PRO A 161 -5.58 -22.37 12.36
N ILE A 162 -5.72 -21.16 12.91
CA ILE A 162 -6.33 -20.95 14.25
C ILE A 162 -7.86 -20.88 14.15
N ARG A 163 -8.40 -20.55 12.98
CA ARG A 163 -9.83 -20.30 12.76
C ARG A 163 -10.66 -21.58 12.95
N SER A 164 -11.73 -21.48 13.74
CA SER A 164 -12.64 -22.60 14.04
C SER A 164 -13.20 -23.26 12.79
N PHE A 165 -13.61 -22.47 11.79
CA PHE A 165 -14.14 -23.01 10.52
C PHE A 165 -13.11 -23.86 9.75
N VAL A 166 -11.84 -23.44 9.73
CA VAL A 166 -10.77 -24.15 9.03
C VAL A 166 -10.47 -25.46 9.76
N ARG A 167 -10.36 -25.42 11.09
CA ARG A 167 -10.18 -26.62 11.92
C ARG A 167 -11.32 -27.61 11.74
N TRP A 168 -12.56 -27.14 11.83
CA TRP A 168 -13.75 -27.96 11.60
C TRP A 168 -13.75 -28.59 10.19
N ARG A 169 -13.41 -27.82 9.14
CA ARG A 169 -13.35 -28.32 7.76
C ARG A 169 -12.31 -29.43 7.59
N ILE A 170 -11.11 -29.24 8.14
CA ILE A 170 -10.03 -30.25 8.09
C ILE A 170 -10.48 -31.51 8.84
N SER A 171 -11.01 -31.37 10.06
CA SER A 171 -11.52 -32.51 10.84
C SER A 171 -12.64 -33.25 10.12
N SER A 172 -13.59 -32.53 9.52
CA SER A 172 -14.69 -33.13 8.74
C SER A 172 -14.16 -33.91 7.53
N GLN A 173 -13.13 -33.42 6.85
CA GLN A 173 -12.50 -34.12 5.73
C GLN A 173 -11.79 -35.40 6.19
N ILE A 174 -11.02 -35.33 7.28
CA ILE A 174 -10.32 -36.49 7.86
C ILE A 174 -11.33 -37.57 8.29
N ILE A 175 -12.38 -37.18 9.03
CA ILE A 175 -13.42 -38.11 9.48
C ILE A 175 -14.13 -38.75 8.27
N SER A 176 -14.45 -37.97 7.24
CA SER A 176 -15.05 -38.50 6.01
C SER A 176 -14.15 -39.50 5.28
N GLN A 177 -12.83 -39.27 5.21
CA GLN A 177 -11.90 -40.22 4.61
C GLN A 177 -11.81 -41.53 5.42
N ALA A 178 -11.73 -41.41 6.75
CA ALA A 178 -11.68 -42.55 7.65
C ALA A 178 -12.96 -43.42 7.57
N LEU A 179 -14.14 -42.81 7.62
CA LEU A 179 -15.42 -43.54 7.53
C LEU A 179 -15.62 -44.24 6.18
N ASN A 180 -15.04 -43.69 5.11
CA ASN A 180 -15.13 -44.28 3.77
C ASN A 180 -13.97 -45.24 3.45
N ASN A 181 -13.06 -45.53 4.40
CA ASN A 181 -11.85 -46.32 4.18
C ASN A 181 -11.03 -45.86 2.95
N LYS A 182 -10.95 -44.55 2.71
CA LYS A 182 -10.22 -43.95 1.59
C LYS A 182 -8.91 -43.34 2.07
N THR A 183 -7.82 -43.65 1.36
CA THR A 183 -6.52 -42.99 1.52
C THR A 183 -6.17 -42.26 0.24
N GLU A 184 -6.07 -40.93 0.30
CA GLU A 184 -5.63 -40.14 -0.85
C GLU A 184 -4.09 -40.09 -0.88
N PRO A 185 -3.44 -40.51 -1.99
CA PRO A 185 -2.00 -40.39 -2.13
C PRO A 185 -1.59 -38.92 -2.25
N LEU A 186 -0.37 -38.61 -1.84
CA LEU A 186 0.18 -37.25 -1.99
C LEU A 186 0.19 -36.86 -3.46
N ASN A 187 -0.52 -35.78 -3.80
CA ASN A 187 -0.44 -35.17 -5.11
C ASN A 187 0.76 -34.21 -5.15
N ASN A 188 1.88 -34.67 -5.71
CA ASN A 188 3.11 -33.91 -5.84
C ASN A 188 2.91 -32.59 -6.61
N SER A 189 2.04 -32.55 -7.62
CA SER A 189 1.77 -31.33 -8.38
C SER A 189 1.10 -30.26 -7.51
N ASN A 190 0.14 -30.66 -6.67
CA ASN A 190 -0.51 -29.74 -5.74
C ASN A 190 0.46 -29.26 -4.64
N ALA A 191 1.35 -30.13 -4.18
CA ALA A 191 2.39 -29.75 -3.21
C ALA A 191 3.32 -28.68 -3.80
N TRP A 192 3.84 -28.90 -5.01
CA TRP A 192 4.67 -27.92 -5.72
C TRP A 192 3.96 -26.59 -5.92
N LEU A 193 2.71 -26.61 -6.40
CA LEU A 193 1.93 -25.39 -6.58
C LEU A 193 1.74 -24.65 -5.25
N SER A 194 1.37 -25.38 -4.21
CA SER A 194 1.13 -24.83 -2.88
C SER A 194 2.35 -24.12 -2.32
N ASP A 195 3.49 -24.81 -2.32
CA ASP A 195 4.72 -24.27 -1.76
C ASP A 195 5.28 -23.13 -2.61
N SER A 196 5.12 -23.20 -3.94
CA SER A 196 5.60 -22.17 -4.86
C SER A 196 4.90 -20.83 -4.68
N TYR A 197 3.56 -20.80 -4.61
CA TYR A 197 2.86 -19.51 -4.47
C TYR A 197 3.11 -18.90 -3.08
N VAL A 198 3.26 -19.72 -2.04
CA VAL A 198 3.59 -19.24 -0.69
C VAL A 198 5.00 -18.65 -0.68
N ALA A 199 6.00 -19.35 -1.23
CA ALA A 199 7.37 -18.86 -1.31
C ALA A 199 7.48 -17.54 -2.09
N LEU A 200 6.81 -17.45 -3.24
CA LEU A 200 6.77 -16.21 -4.03
C LEU A 200 6.05 -15.08 -3.30
N GLY A 201 4.98 -15.38 -2.55
CA GLY A 201 4.29 -14.41 -1.70
C GLY A 201 5.19 -13.85 -0.60
N ILE A 202 5.98 -14.71 0.06
CA ILE A 202 6.94 -14.31 1.10
C ILE A 202 8.03 -13.41 0.51
N LEU A 203 8.64 -13.83 -0.61
CA LEU A 203 9.68 -13.04 -1.29
C LEU A 203 9.13 -11.68 -1.76
N GLY A 204 7.96 -11.69 -2.40
CA GLY A 204 7.29 -10.47 -2.86
C GLY A 204 6.98 -9.51 -1.72
N PHE A 205 6.46 -10.01 -0.60
CA PHE A 205 6.19 -9.18 0.58
C PHE A 205 7.47 -8.64 1.23
N PHE A 206 8.54 -9.44 1.31
CA PHE A 206 9.84 -8.97 1.81
C PHE A 206 10.36 -7.78 1.01
N LEU A 207 10.35 -7.88 -0.32
CA LEU A 207 10.74 -6.78 -1.20
C LEU A 207 9.80 -5.56 -1.06
N PHE A 208 8.50 -5.81 -0.86
CA PHE A 208 7.54 -4.73 -0.63
C PHE A 208 7.82 -3.97 0.68
N VAL A 209 8.18 -4.68 1.75
CA VAL A 209 8.59 -4.05 3.01
C VAL A 209 9.86 -3.22 2.82
N LEU A 210 10.82 -3.69 2.02
CA LEU A 210 12.04 -2.95 1.68
C LEU A 210 11.73 -1.61 0.96
N LEU A 211 10.76 -1.61 0.04
CA LEU A 211 10.23 -0.38 -0.58
C LEU A 211 9.63 0.57 0.45
N GLY A 212 8.92 0.03 1.45
CA GLY A 212 8.36 0.80 2.57
C GLY A 212 9.44 1.44 3.44
N ILE A 213 10.47 0.68 3.80
CA ILE A 213 11.60 1.18 4.62
C ILE A 213 12.33 2.31 3.91
N THR A 214 12.62 2.16 2.61
CA THR A 214 13.27 3.20 1.81
C THR A 214 12.38 4.43 1.56
N SER A 215 11.07 4.34 1.85
CA SER A 215 10.15 5.47 1.80
C SER A 215 10.19 6.36 3.06
N LEU A 216 10.84 5.91 4.15
CA LEU A 216 11.03 6.72 5.35
C LEU A 216 11.96 7.90 5.06
N PRO A 217 11.63 9.14 5.47
CA PRO A 217 12.47 10.31 5.19
C PRO A 217 13.91 10.17 5.71
N SER A 218 14.11 9.54 6.87
CA SER A 218 15.44 9.29 7.44
C SER A 218 16.30 8.37 6.57
N VAL A 219 15.71 7.38 5.90
CA VAL A 219 16.42 6.47 4.99
C VAL A 219 16.59 7.13 3.64
N SER A 220 15.53 7.72 3.09
CA SER A 220 15.55 8.37 1.78
C SER A 220 16.55 9.53 1.70
N ASN A 221 16.80 10.23 2.81
CA ASN A 221 17.76 11.33 2.85
C ASN A 221 19.22 10.84 2.97
N ASN A 222 19.44 9.57 3.34
CA ASN A 222 20.77 8.97 3.49
C ASN A 222 21.21 8.16 2.26
N VAL A 223 20.36 8.07 1.24
CA VAL A 223 20.56 7.24 0.06
C VAL A 223 20.68 8.15 -1.17
N ASN A 224 21.67 7.90 -2.03
CA ASN A 224 21.81 8.72 -3.24
C ASN A 224 20.74 8.37 -4.29
N TRP A 225 20.55 9.24 -5.29
CA TRP A 225 19.52 9.04 -6.31
C TRP A 225 19.66 7.72 -7.11
N ARG A 226 20.88 7.21 -7.28
CA ARG A 226 21.10 5.94 -8.02
C ARG A 226 20.63 4.74 -7.21
N GLU A 227 20.97 4.71 -5.93
CA GLU A 227 20.53 3.67 -4.98
C GLU A 227 19.01 3.73 -4.76
N PHE A 228 18.46 4.93 -4.57
CA PHE A 228 17.02 5.11 -4.41
C PHE A 228 16.26 4.59 -5.65
N ARG A 229 16.73 4.94 -6.84
CA ARG A 229 16.15 4.46 -8.10
C ARG A 229 16.32 2.94 -8.27
N PHE A 230 17.44 2.36 -7.82
CA PHE A 230 17.62 0.91 -7.86
C PHE A 230 16.54 0.23 -7.04
N VAL A 231 16.34 0.65 -5.78
CA VAL A 231 15.35 0.00 -4.90
C VAL A 231 13.91 0.27 -5.34
N GLN A 232 13.58 1.49 -5.77
CA GLN A 232 12.18 1.88 -6.04
C GLN A 232 11.68 1.55 -7.45
N VAL A 233 12.57 1.22 -8.39
CA VAL A 233 12.22 1.04 -9.81
C VAL A 233 12.68 -0.30 -10.39
N ARG A 234 13.77 -0.91 -9.90
CA ARG A 234 14.27 -2.19 -10.38
C ARG A 234 13.89 -3.32 -9.44
#